data_AF-U6M051-F1
#
_entry.id   AF-U6M051-F1
#
_cell.length_a   1.000
_cell.length_b   1.000
_cell.length_c   1.000
_cell.angle_alpha   90.00
_cell.angle_beta   90.00
_cell.angle_gamma   90.00
#
_symmetry.space_group_name_H-M   'P 1'
#
loop_
_entity.id
_entity.type
_entity.pdbx_description
1 polymer ?
#
loop_
_entity_poly.entity_id
_entity_poly.type
_entity_poly.pdbx_seq_one_letter_code
_entity_poly.pdbx_strand_id
1 'polypeptide(L)'
;MENDKLWSINKQIIDPIVPRFMAVDQAEAVEFIIEGGPSTVELKERQLHQKNPNLGFANLYLYNKILIEGDDAKLCEEGEELTKLILREYDHLLTEDKIDEENEESFKLAINKNTLFNTYAIGDPNLQNLHIGDKMQLERRGYFILDKIEGDVRVLIKIPDGKTKAMSVISSKVDAAALVGGKKKH
;
A
#
# COMPACT_ATOMS: atom_id res chain seq x y z
N MET A 1 -28.50 -21.59 1.90
CA MET A 1 -27.56 -22.50 2.59
C MET A 1 -26.80 -23.44 1.66
N GLU A 2 -27.43 -24.09 0.68
CA GLU A 2 -26.72 -24.96 -0.28
C GLU A 2 -26.08 -24.19 -1.45
N ASN A 3 -26.80 -23.19 -2.00
CA ASN A 3 -26.29 -22.33 -3.07
C ASN A 3 -25.11 -21.44 -2.64
N ASP A 4 -25.13 -20.93 -1.41
CA ASP A 4 -24.03 -20.09 -0.89
C ASP A 4 -22.71 -20.86 -0.81
N LYS A 5 -22.78 -22.17 -0.50
CA LYS A 5 -21.61 -23.06 -0.51
C LYS A 5 -21.12 -23.29 -1.93
N LEU A 6 -22.01 -23.55 -2.88
CA LEU A 6 -21.66 -23.73 -4.29
C LEU A 6 -20.99 -22.48 -4.87
N TRP A 7 -21.54 -21.29 -4.60
CA TRP A 7 -20.94 -20.03 -5.03
C TRP A 7 -19.58 -19.77 -4.37
N SER A 8 -19.43 -20.11 -3.10
CA SER A 8 -18.15 -19.99 -2.39
C SER A 8 -17.08 -20.90 -2.97
N ILE A 9 -17.42 -22.15 -3.29
CA ILE A 9 -16.52 -23.11 -3.94
C ILE A 9 -16.12 -22.61 -5.33
N ASN A 10 -17.09 -22.15 -6.14
CA ASN A 10 -16.81 -21.60 -7.47
C ASN A 10 -15.85 -20.41 -7.38
N LYS A 11 -16.08 -19.49 -6.44
CA LYS A 11 -15.18 -18.35 -6.22
C LYS A 11 -13.77 -18.78 -5.84
N GLN A 12 -13.62 -19.77 -4.95
CA GLN A 12 -12.30 -20.28 -4.55
C GLN A 12 -11.51 -20.90 -5.71
N ILE A 13 -12.21 -21.54 -6.66
CA ILE A 13 -11.59 -22.15 -7.83
C ILE A 13 -11.24 -21.10 -8.90
N ILE A 14 -12.15 -20.16 -9.15
CA ILE A 14 -12.07 -19.23 -10.28
C ILE A 14 -11.20 -18.01 -9.95
N ASP A 15 -11.36 -17.39 -8.77
CA ASP A 15 -10.68 -16.13 -8.40
C ASP A 15 -9.16 -16.18 -8.58
N PRO A 16 -8.43 -17.28 -8.25
CA PRO A 16 -6.96 -17.31 -8.40
C PRO A 16 -6.44 -17.39 -9.85
N ILE A 17 -7.29 -17.76 -10.82
CA ILE A 17 -6.87 -18.08 -12.20
C ILE A 17 -7.46 -17.15 -13.26
N VAL A 18 -8.35 -16.22 -12.89
CA VAL A 18 -8.98 -15.33 -13.86
C VAL A 18 -8.27 -13.97 -13.99
N PRO A 19 -8.10 -13.47 -15.22
CA PRO A 19 -7.63 -12.10 -15.45
C PRO A 19 -8.70 -11.08 -15.01
N ARG A 20 -8.26 -9.90 -14.58
CA ARG A 20 -9.13 -8.81 -14.10
C ARG A 20 -9.08 -7.61 -15.04
N PHE A 21 -10.22 -7.26 -15.60
CA PHE A 21 -10.45 -6.09 -16.45
C PHE A 21 -11.27 -5.03 -15.71
N MET A 22 -11.29 -3.81 -16.23
CA MET A 22 -12.13 -2.72 -15.75
C MET A 22 -13.31 -2.55 -16.71
N ALA A 23 -14.49 -2.25 -16.18
CA ALA A 23 -15.67 -1.91 -16.95
C ALA A 23 -16.51 -0.93 -16.12
N VAL A 24 -17.29 -0.10 -16.79
CA VAL A 24 -18.26 0.83 -16.20
C VAL A 24 -19.57 0.63 -16.97
N ASP A 25 -20.71 0.64 -16.28
CA ASP A 25 -22.01 0.60 -16.95
C ASP A 25 -22.18 1.86 -17.82
N GLN A 26 -22.43 1.68 -19.11
CA GLN A 26 -22.59 2.77 -20.04
C GLN A 26 -23.76 3.71 -19.67
N ALA A 27 -24.82 3.18 -19.04
CA ALA A 27 -25.98 3.98 -18.66
C ALA A 27 -25.69 4.91 -17.47
N GLU A 28 -24.75 4.53 -16.61
CA GLU A 28 -24.41 5.23 -15.37
C GLU A 28 -22.99 5.80 -15.38
N ALA A 29 -22.27 5.71 -16.50
CA ALA A 29 -20.92 6.21 -16.64
C ALA A 29 -20.90 7.73 -16.51
N VAL A 30 -20.10 8.23 -15.56
CA VAL A 30 -19.85 9.64 -15.36
C VAL A 30 -18.43 9.98 -15.77
N GLU A 31 -18.29 11.11 -16.47
CA GLU A 31 -16.98 11.63 -16.84
C GLU A 31 -16.32 12.33 -15.65
N PHE A 32 -15.10 11.90 -15.32
CA PHE A 32 -14.31 12.43 -14.21
C PHE A 32 -13.01 13.04 -14.73
N ILE A 33 -12.76 14.29 -14.36
CA ILE A 33 -11.60 15.07 -14.81
C ILE A 33 -10.63 15.24 -13.64
N ILE A 34 -9.40 14.80 -13.84
CA ILE A 34 -8.32 14.88 -12.86
C ILE A 34 -7.40 16.04 -13.23
N GLU A 35 -7.40 17.09 -12.41
CA GLU A 35 -6.39 18.15 -12.54
C GLU A 35 -5.00 17.64 -12.14
N GLY A 36 -3.98 17.99 -12.93
CA GLY A 36 -2.62 17.45 -12.76
C GLY A 36 -2.40 16.02 -13.28
N GLY A 37 -3.43 15.38 -13.84
CA GLY A 37 -3.31 14.13 -14.59
C GLY A 37 -2.63 14.31 -15.97
N PRO A 38 -2.22 13.21 -16.63
CA PRO A 38 -1.54 13.30 -17.92
C PRO A 38 -2.50 13.78 -19.03
N SER A 39 -2.13 14.87 -19.71
CA SER A 39 -2.91 15.46 -20.82
C SER A 39 -2.83 14.66 -22.13
N THR A 40 -1.98 13.64 -22.18
CA THR A 40 -1.88 12.67 -23.28
C THR A 40 -1.96 11.27 -22.71
N VAL A 41 -2.50 10.33 -23.47
CA VAL A 41 -2.62 8.94 -23.02
C VAL A 41 -1.23 8.35 -22.73
N GLU A 42 -0.99 8.00 -21.47
CA GLU A 42 0.21 7.27 -21.04
C GLU A 42 -0.11 5.77 -20.95
N LEU A 43 0.78 4.95 -21.49
CA LEU A 43 0.70 3.50 -21.40
C LEU A 43 1.58 3.02 -20.23
N LYS A 44 0.97 2.33 -19.27
CA LYS A 44 1.69 1.59 -18.22
C LYS A 44 1.36 0.12 -18.29
N GLU A 45 2.30 -0.71 -17.86
CA GLU A 45 2.06 -2.14 -17.78
C GLU A 45 1.46 -2.50 -16.41
N ARG A 46 0.38 -3.28 -16.41
CA ARG A 46 -0.27 -3.81 -15.20
C ARG A 46 -0.41 -5.32 -15.32
N GLN A 47 -0.15 -6.03 -14.21
CA GLN A 47 -0.46 -7.47 -14.12
C GLN A 47 -1.97 -7.71 -14.24
N LEU A 48 -2.36 -8.71 -15.03
CA LEU A 48 -3.77 -9.10 -15.18
C LEU A 48 -4.35 -9.69 -13.89
N HIS A 49 -3.50 -10.25 -13.02
CA HIS A 49 -3.93 -10.75 -11.72
C HIS A 49 -2.89 -10.48 -10.63
N GLN A 50 -3.31 -9.79 -9.56
CA GLN A 50 -2.41 -9.30 -8.51
C GLN A 50 -1.67 -10.41 -7.74
N LYS A 51 -2.21 -11.63 -7.71
CA LYS A 51 -1.61 -12.76 -6.99
C LYS A 51 -1.07 -13.86 -7.91
N ASN A 52 -1.26 -13.74 -9.23
CA ASN A 52 -0.86 -14.76 -10.19
C ASN A 52 -0.14 -14.11 -11.38
N PRO A 53 1.18 -13.87 -11.25
CA PRO A 53 1.98 -13.22 -12.27
C PRO A 53 2.02 -13.98 -13.60
N ASN A 54 1.70 -15.28 -13.61
CA ASN A 54 1.73 -16.12 -14.80
C ASN A 54 0.60 -15.83 -15.80
N LEU A 55 -0.43 -15.08 -15.39
CA LEU A 55 -1.52 -14.65 -16.27
C LEU A 55 -1.13 -13.49 -17.18
N GLY A 56 0.11 -12.99 -17.05
CA GLY A 56 0.66 -11.97 -17.93
C GLY A 56 0.24 -10.55 -17.57
N PHE A 57 0.48 -9.65 -18.52
CA PHE A 57 0.34 -8.22 -18.36
C PHE A 57 -0.62 -7.65 -19.40
N ALA A 58 -1.26 -6.55 -19.05
CA ALA A 58 -2.07 -5.75 -19.95
C ALA A 58 -1.66 -4.28 -19.88
N ASN A 59 -1.89 -3.57 -20.97
CA ASN A 59 -1.69 -2.14 -21.03
C ASN A 59 -2.78 -1.43 -20.24
N LEU A 60 -2.35 -0.59 -19.30
CA LEU A 60 -3.16 0.36 -18.57
C LEU A 60 -2.99 1.73 -19.24
N TYR A 61 -4.11 2.28 -19.70
CA TYR A 61 -4.17 3.61 -20.29
C TYR A 61 -4.47 4.61 -19.19
N LEU A 62 -3.56 5.55 -18.98
CA LEU A 62 -3.73 6.64 -18.03
C LEU A 62 -3.98 7.93 -18.81
N TYR A 63 -5.03 8.64 -18.43
CA TYR A 63 -5.43 9.91 -19.03
C TYR A 63 -6.11 10.78 -17.97
N ASN A 64 -6.08 12.10 -18.12
CA ASN A 64 -6.69 13.02 -17.16
C ASN A 64 -8.22 13.02 -17.18
N LYS A 65 -8.84 12.46 -18.24
CA LYS A 65 -10.29 12.34 -18.37
C LYS A 65 -10.65 10.86 -18.43
N ILE A 66 -11.33 10.37 -17.40
CA ILE A 66 -11.70 8.97 -17.24
C ILE A 66 -13.21 8.80 -17.05
N LEU A 67 -13.68 7.57 -17.12
CA LEU A 67 -15.05 7.19 -16.77
C LEU A 67 -15.05 6.47 -15.43
N ILE A 68 -15.98 6.84 -14.56
CA ILE A 68 -16.22 6.19 -13.28
C ILE A 68 -17.71 5.82 -13.16
N GLU A 69 -18.04 4.92 -12.23
CA GLU A 69 -19.44 4.59 -11.93
C GLU A 69 -20.15 5.79 -11.31
N GLY A 70 -21.43 5.97 -11.65
CA GLY A 70 -22.21 7.10 -11.17
C GLY A 70 -22.41 7.11 -9.65
N ASP A 71 -22.43 5.94 -9.00
CA ASP A 71 -22.50 5.85 -7.55
C ASP A 71 -21.19 6.28 -6.88
N ASP A 72 -20.04 5.91 -7.44
CA ASP A 72 -18.73 6.40 -6.98
C ASP A 72 -18.61 7.92 -7.22
N ALA A 73 -19.08 8.42 -8.36
CA ALA A 73 -19.05 9.85 -8.68
C ALA A 73 -19.83 10.71 -7.68
N LYS A 74 -20.94 10.19 -7.12
CA LYS A 74 -21.73 10.90 -6.08
C LYS A 74 -21.01 10.99 -4.75
N LEU A 75 -20.03 10.12 -4.49
CA LEU A 75 -19.21 10.17 -3.28
C LEU A 75 -18.09 11.19 -3.39
N CYS A 76 -17.75 11.61 -4.61
CA CYS A 76 -16.75 12.65 -4.86
C CYS A 76 -17.37 14.05 -4.81
N GLU A 77 -16.63 15.02 -4.26
CA GLU A 77 -17.01 16.43 -4.28
C GLU A 77 -16.18 17.21 -5.31
N GLU A 78 -16.76 18.22 -5.95
CA GLU A 78 -16.01 19.06 -6.90
C GLU A 78 -14.94 19.87 -6.16
N GLY A 79 -13.69 19.82 -6.65
CA GLY A 79 -12.55 20.44 -5.98
C GLY A 79 -11.97 19.61 -4.83
N GLU A 80 -12.32 18.33 -4.74
CA GLU A 80 -11.76 17.40 -3.77
C GLU A 80 -10.23 17.26 -3.96
N GLU A 81 -9.46 17.99 -3.16
CA GLU A 81 -8.01 17.97 -3.19
C GLU A 81 -7.47 16.77 -2.40
N LEU A 82 -6.67 15.96 -3.08
CA LEU A 82 -6.04 14.82 -2.45
C LEU A 82 -4.94 15.27 -1.46
N THR A 83 -4.87 14.60 -0.31
CA THR A 83 -3.88 14.90 0.72
C THR A 83 -2.51 14.35 0.33
N LYS A 84 -1.47 15.19 0.34
CA LYS A 84 -0.09 14.74 0.15
C LYS A 84 0.42 14.04 1.40
N LEU A 85 0.94 12.83 1.25
CA LEU A 85 1.42 12.00 2.35
C LEU A 85 2.91 11.66 2.15
N ILE A 86 3.65 11.63 3.26
CA ILE A 86 4.95 10.96 3.34
C ILE A 86 4.79 9.79 4.30
N LEU A 87 4.88 8.57 3.77
CA LEU A 87 4.86 7.35 4.56
C LEU A 87 6.29 6.98 4.94
N ARG A 88 6.63 7.12 6.23
CA ARG A 88 7.91 6.74 6.81
C ARG A 88 7.84 5.30 7.30
N GLU A 89 8.69 4.45 6.75
CA GLU A 89 8.95 3.12 7.28
C GLU A 89 10.34 3.11 7.91
N TYR A 90 10.43 2.63 9.15
CA TYR A 90 11.70 2.40 9.82
C TYR A 90 12.10 0.94 9.72
N ASP A 91 13.36 0.71 9.38
CA ASP A 91 14.00 -0.60 9.32
C ASP A 91 14.85 -0.85 10.57
N HIS A 92 15.30 -2.08 10.74
CA HIS A 92 16.18 -2.51 11.81
C HIS A 92 17.48 -1.68 11.83
N LEU A 93 17.86 -1.21 13.02
CA LEU A 93 19.10 -0.45 13.24
C LEU A 93 20.35 -1.29 13.01
N LEU A 94 20.22 -2.61 13.12
CA LEU A 94 21.30 -3.57 12.95
C LEU A 94 21.01 -4.46 11.74
N THR A 95 22.04 -4.77 10.98
CA THR A 95 21.94 -5.68 9.83
C THR A 95 22.07 -7.15 10.24
N GLU A 96 22.62 -7.42 11.42
CA GLU A 96 22.92 -8.76 11.93
C GLU A 96 22.25 -9.00 13.30
N ASP A 97 21.73 -10.21 13.49
CA ASP A 97 21.06 -10.61 14.75
C ASP A 97 22.05 -10.88 15.90
N LYS A 98 23.32 -11.14 15.57
CA LYS A 98 24.39 -11.43 16.53
C LYS A 98 25.60 -10.59 16.18
N ILE A 99 25.99 -9.75 17.12
CA ILE A 99 27.20 -8.94 17.03
C ILE A 99 28.15 -9.43 18.10
N ASP A 100 29.42 -9.51 17.76
CA ASP A 100 30.47 -9.81 18.73
C ASP A 100 30.74 -8.54 19.58
N GLU A 101 30.27 -8.54 20.83
CA GLU A 101 30.37 -7.41 21.75
C GLU A 101 31.81 -7.05 22.13
N GLU A 102 32.77 -7.98 21.93
CA GLU A 102 34.18 -7.76 22.22
C GLU A 102 34.93 -7.07 21.06
N ASN A 103 34.27 -6.89 19.91
CA ASN A 103 34.86 -6.31 18.70
C ASN A 103 34.11 -5.04 18.25
N GLU A 104 34.60 -3.87 18.68
CA GLU A 104 34.03 -2.56 18.31
C GLU A 104 33.94 -2.33 16.78
N GLU A 105 34.83 -2.92 15.98
CA GLU A 105 34.80 -2.80 14.52
C GLU A 105 33.65 -3.64 13.91
N SER A 106 33.30 -4.76 14.54
CA SER A 106 32.14 -5.57 14.15
C SER A 106 30.83 -4.81 14.38
N PHE A 107 30.70 -4.12 15.51
CA PHE A 107 29.53 -3.30 15.82
C PHE A 107 29.33 -2.18 14.79
N LYS A 108 30.39 -1.42 14.46
CA LYS A 108 30.29 -0.34 13.46
C LYS A 108 29.89 -0.83 12.08
N LEU A 109 30.32 -2.04 11.69
CA LEU A 109 29.95 -2.63 10.41
C LEU A 109 28.50 -3.14 10.40
N ALA A 110 27.99 -3.60 11.54
CA ALA A 110 26.64 -4.11 11.70
C ALA A 110 25.56 -3.03 11.82
N ILE A 111 25.92 -1.74 11.92
CA ILE A 111 24.96 -0.64 11.93
C ILE A 111 24.35 -0.47 10.52
N ASN A 112 23.03 -0.56 10.44
CA ASN A 112 22.30 -0.24 9.23
C ASN A 112 22.34 1.27 8.96
N LYS A 113 22.95 1.65 7.84
CA LYS A 113 23.08 3.07 7.44
C LYS A 113 21.82 3.64 6.80
N ASN A 114 20.86 2.78 6.44
CA ASN A 114 19.63 3.19 5.80
C ASN A 114 18.43 2.57 6.52
N THR A 115 18.02 3.21 7.61
CA THR A 115 16.96 2.74 8.50
C THR A 115 15.65 3.48 8.31
N LEU A 116 15.62 4.51 7.46
CA LEU A 116 14.44 5.33 7.20
C LEU A 116 14.14 5.34 5.72
N PHE A 117 12.92 4.94 5.37
CA PHE A 117 12.45 4.91 4.00
C PHE A 117 11.20 5.79 3.89
N ASN A 118 11.29 6.85 3.08
CA ASN A 118 10.17 7.72 2.79
C ASN A 118 9.53 7.30 1.48
N THR A 119 8.22 7.04 1.52
CA THR A 119 7.40 6.84 0.33
C THR A 119 6.44 8.02 0.19
N TYR A 120 6.57 8.75 -0.92
CA TYR A 120 5.60 9.79 -1.26
C TYR A 120 4.33 9.14 -1.76
N ALA A 121 3.21 9.51 -1.15
CA ALA A 121 1.90 9.00 -1.47
C ALA A 121 0.88 10.13 -1.51
N ILE A 122 -0.27 9.82 -2.08
CA ILE A 122 -1.43 10.69 -2.10
C ILE A 122 -2.56 9.90 -1.45
N GLY A 123 -3.34 10.55 -0.60
CA GLY A 123 -4.42 9.93 0.14
C GLY A 123 -5.69 10.76 0.17
N ASP A 124 -6.67 10.23 0.87
CA ASP A 124 -7.99 10.81 1.03
C ASP A 124 -7.92 12.25 1.62
N PRO A 125 -8.77 13.19 1.16
CA PRO A 125 -8.83 14.55 1.71
C PRO A 125 -9.13 14.59 3.21
N ASN A 126 -9.88 13.64 3.74
CA ASN A 126 -10.21 13.59 5.17
C ASN A 126 -8.97 13.42 6.06
N LEU A 127 -7.83 12.97 5.50
CA LEU A 127 -6.56 12.91 6.20
C LEU A 127 -6.02 14.30 6.58
N GLN A 128 -6.52 15.38 5.98
CA GLN A 128 -6.18 16.74 6.38
C GLN A 128 -6.65 17.08 7.80
N ASN A 129 -7.76 16.47 8.24
CA ASN A 129 -8.40 16.72 9.53
C ASN A 129 -7.72 15.96 10.70
N LEU A 130 -6.70 15.17 10.41
CA LEU A 130 -5.97 14.41 11.43
C LEU A 130 -5.02 15.30 12.24
N HIS A 131 -4.91 14.99 13.52
CA HIS A 131 -4.00 15.64 14.46
C HIS A 131 -2.76 14.79 14.71
N ILE A 132 -1.66 15.45 15.08
CA ILE A 132 -0.42 14.74 15.43
C ILE A 132 -0.70 13.76 16.58
N GLY A 133 -0.29 12.51 16.39
CA GLY A 133 -0.52 11.40 17.32
C GLY A 133 -1.71 10.50 16.98
N ASP A 134 -2.59 10.94 16.07
CA ASP A 134 -3.71 10.13 15.58
C ASP A 134 -3.21 8.87 14.89
N LYS A 135 -3.94 7.77 15.08
CA LYS A 135 -3.60 6.45 14.52
C LYS A 135 -4.68 6.07 13.52
N MET A 136 -4.26 5.58 12.37
CA MET A 136 -5.14 5.24 11.26
C MET A 136 -4.67 3.96 10.59
N GLN A 137 -5.57 3.32 9.85
CA GLN A 137 -5.22 2.26 8.93
C GLN A 137 -5.33 2.78 7.50
N LEU A 138 -4.25 2.69 6.73
CA LEU A 138 -4.32 2.86 5.29
C LEU A 138 -4.56 1.49 4.68
N GLU A 139 -5.66 1.36 3.93
CA GLU A 139 -6.06 0.10 3.35
C GLU A 139 -4.92 -0.53 2.54
N ARG A 140 -4.68 -1.82 2.80
CA ARG A 140 -3.62 -2.63 2.15
C ARG A 140 -2.18 -2.13 2.36
N ARG A 141 -1.96 -1.10 3.19
CA ARG A 141 -0.64 -0.55 3.53
C ARG A 141 -0.28 -0.74 5.00
N GLY A 142 -1.28 -0.92 5.86
CA GLY A 142 -1.10 -1.21 7.28
C GLY A 142 -1.51 -0.03 8.16
N TYR A 143 -0.99 -0.03 9.40
CA TYR A 143 -1.31 0.99 10.40
C TYR A 143 -0.25 2.09 10.40
N PHE A 144 -0.69 3.32 10.63
CA PHE A 144 0.15 4.49 10.65
C PHE A 144 -0.22 5.40 11.83
N ILE A 145 0.74 6.20 12.27
CA ILE A 145 0.54 7.32 13.20
C ILE A 145 0.96 8.62 12.52
N LEU A 146 0.19 9.69 12.69
CA LEU A 146 0.58 11.02 12.22
C LEU A 146 1.68 11.57 13.11
N ASP A 147 2.89 11.69 12.56
CA ASP A 147 4.09 12.17 13.27
C ASP A 147 4.21 13.68 13.18
N LYS A 148 4.03 14.23 11.97
CA LYS A 148 4.20 15.66 11.73
C LYS A 148 3.33 16.16 10.58
N ILE A 149 2.98 17.44 10.65
CA ILE A 149 2.34 18.19 9.57
C ILE A 149 3.35 19.21 9.04
N GLU A 150 3.66 19.16 7.75
CA GLU A 150 4.59 20.08 7.06
C GLU A 150 3.84 20.78 5.91
N GLY A 151 3.21 21.92 6.22
CA GLY A 151 2.28 22.59 5.29
C GLY A 151 1.12 21.66 4.94
N ASP A 152 0.93 21.40 3.65
CA ASP A 152 -0.12 20.50 3.15
C ASP A 152 0.27 19.02 3.19
N VAL A 153 1.51 18.70 3.61
CA VAL A 153 2.00 17.34 3.66
C VAL A 153 1.79 16.74 5.05
N ARG A 154 1.19 15.55 5.11
CA ARG A 154 1.06 14.76 6.33
C ARG A 154 2.14 13.67 6.37
N VAL A 155 2.98 13.72 7.39
CA VAL A 155 4.09 12.78 7.58
C VAL A 155 3.63 11.68 8.53
N LEU A 156 3.48 10.47 7.99
CA LEU A 156 2.96 9.31 8.70
C LEU A 156 4.11 8.34 8.99
N ILE A 157 4.15 7.78 10.20
CA ILE A 157 5.06 6.69 10.56
C ILE A 157 4.28 5.38 10.56
N LYS A 158 4.79 4.38 9.84
CA LYS A 158 4.22 3.03 9.84
C LYS A 158 4.38 2.38 11.21
N ILE A 159 3.27 1.89 11.76
CA ILE A 159 3.22 1.09 12.97
C ILE A 159 3.36 -0.39 12.56
N PRO A 160 4.40 -1.10 13.02
CA PRO A 160 4.53 -2.54 12.77
C PRO A 160 3.38 -3.33 13.40
N ASP A 161 2.76 -4.24 12.64
CA ASP A 161 1.63 -5.07 13.10
C ASP A 161 1.97 -6.57 13.18
N GLY A 162 3.25 -6.92 12.98
CA GLY A 162 3.74 -8.29 13.03
C GLY A 162 3.29 -9.18 11.86
N LYS A 163 2.50 -8.67 10.92
CA LYS A 163 2.11 -9.40 9.70
C LYS A 163 3.07 -9.04 8.57
N THR A 164 3.76 -10.04 8.04
CA THR A 164 4.79 -9.84 7.02
C THR A 164 4.20 -9.33 5.69
N LYS A 165 4.83 -8.28 5.15
CA LYS A 165 4.90 -7.94 3.72
C LYS A 165 3.59 -7.61 2.98
N ALA A 166 2.65 -6.88 3.57
CA ALA A 166 1.75 -6.08 2.73
C ALA A 166 2.45 -4.75 2.37
N MET A 167 3.09 -4.70 1.19
CA MET A 167 3.60 -3.47 0.56
C MET A 167 4.62 -2.65 1.38
N SER A 168 5.56 -3.28 2.09
CA SER A 168 6.73 -2.58 2.63
C SER A 168 7.76 -2.33 1.52
N VAL A 169 8.37 -1.15 1.51
CA VAL A 169 9.52 -0.84 0.63
C VAL A 169 10.80 -1.47 1.18
N ILE A 170 10.80 -1.78 2.48
CA ILE A 170 11.89 -2.43 3.18
C ILE A 170 11.97 -3.90 2.77
N SER A 171 13.09 -4.27 2.13
CA SER A 171 13.44 -5.64 1.73
C SER A 171 14.57 -6.25 2.56
N SER A 172 14.99 -5.57 3.63
CA SER A 172 16.11 -5.99 4.48
C SER A 172 15.89 -7.38 5.07
N LYS A 173 16.99 -8.12 5.20
CA LYS A 173 17.06 -9.58 5.39
C LYS A 173 16.70 -10.08 6.79
N VAL A 174 16.15 -9.23 7.66
CA VAL A 174 15.87 -9.60 9.05
C VAL A 174 14.39 -9.96 9.16
N ASP A 175 14.09 -11.26 9.25
CA ASP A 175 12.71 -11.74 9.38
C ASP A 175 12.16 -11.32 10.76
N ALA A 176 11.24 -10.35 10.78
CA ALA A 176 10.55 -9.91 11.98
C ALA A 176 9.84 -11.07 12.74
N ALA A 177 9.49 -12.15 12.03
CA ALA A 177 8.91 -13.36 12.62
C ALA A 177 9.91 -14.16 13.48
N ALA A 178 11.22 -14.01 13.26
CA ALA A 178 12.25 -14.64 14.07
C ALA A 178 12.51 -13.91 15.40
N LEU A 179 12.13 -12.63 15.50
CA LEU A 179 12.34 -11.78 16.68
C LEU A 179 11.26 -11.94 17.76
N VAL A 180 10.02 -12.29 17.38
CA VAL A 180 8.94 -12.51 18.35
C VAL A 180 9.00 -13.96 18.82
N GLY A 181 9.80 -14.20 19.86
CA GLY A 181 10.01 -15.50 20.49
C GLY A 181 8.72 -16.24 20.89
N GLY A 182 8.13 -16.97 19.94
CA GLY A 182 7.17 -18.02 20.22
C GLY A 182 7.91 -19.27 20.69
N LYS A 183 7.96 -19.48 22.01
CA LYS A 183 8.41 -20.74 22.62
C LYS A 183 7.81 -21.92 21.84
N LYS A 184 8.64 -22.70 21.15
CA LYS A 184 8.28 -24.07 20.77
C LYS A 184 7.99 -24.81 22.07
N LYS A 185 6.71 -25.08 22.34
CA LYS A 185 6.30 -26.04 23.37
C LYS A 185 6.65 -27.44 22.85
N HIS A 186 7.52 -28.10 23.62
CA HIS A 186 7.87 -29.52 23.70
C HIS A 186 7.87 -30.36 22.42
#